data_AF-A0A9K3GR23-F1
#
_entry.id   AF-A0A9K3GR23-F1
#
_cell.length_a   1.000
_cell.length_b   1.000
_cell.length_c   1.000
_cell.angle_alpha   90.00
_cell.angle_beta   90.00
_cell.angle_gamma   90.00
#
_symmetry.space_group_name_H-M   'P 1'
#
loop_
_entity.id
_entity.type
_entity.pdbx_description
1 polymer ?
#
loop_
_entity_poly.entity_id
_entity_poly.type
_entity_poly.pdbx_seq_one_letter_code
_entity_poly.pdbx_strand_id
1 'polypeptide(L)'
;PMPPHMWNKNSPYGAYYVKGQWTLPSDVSSDEKRRLRDCRPLTEDISPTSRTLHDLLKRMLAWNPDKRPTLTEVLQHPFFLEEPK
;
A
#
# COMPACT_ATOMS: atom_id res chain seq x y z
N PRO A 1 -3.46 -5.03 -5.75
CA PRO A 1 -2.40 -6.00 -6.13
C PRO A 1 -1.23 -5.23 -6.79
N MET A 2 0.01 -5.71 -6.63
CA MET A 2 1.17 -5.07 -7.25
C MET A 2 1.07 -5.11 -8.78
N PRO A 3 1.29 -3.99 -9.50
CA PRO A 3 1.21 -3.95 -10.95
C PRO A 3 2.22 -4.86 -11.66
N PRO A 4 1.87 -5.46 -12.82
CA PRO A 4 2.75 -6.39 -13.54
C PRO A 4 4.13 -5.83 -13.94
N HIS A 5 4.19 -4.55 -14.29
CA HIS A 5 5.45 -3.89 -14.66
C HIS A 5 6.43 -3.75 -13.47
N MET A 6 5.97 -3.98 -12.24
CA MET A 6 6.80 -3.97 -11.04
C MET A 6 7.25 -5.37 -10.60
N TRP A 7 6.82 -6.42 -11.31
CA TRP A 7 7.28 -7.79 -11.06
C TRP A 7 8.71 -7.96 -11.58
N ASN A 8 9.67 -7.45 -10.82
CA ASN A 8 11.07 -7.67 -11.13
C ASN A 8 11.49 -9.06 -10.64
N LYS A 9 11.75 -9.98 -11.58
CA LYS A 9 12.24 -11.34 -11.28
C LYS A 9 13.60 -11.36 -10.59
N ASN A 10 14.40 -10.29 -10.74
CA ASN A 10 15.70 -10.14 -10.10
C ASN A 10 15.61 -9.46 -8.72
N SER A 11 14.41 -9.08 -8.28
CA SER A 11 14.18 -8.61 -6.91
C SER A 11 14.14 -9.81 -5.95
N PRO A 12 14.63 -9.67 -4.70
CA PRO A 12 14.45 -10.71 -3.68
C PRO A 12 12.97 -11.08 -3.45
N TYR A 13 12.04 -10.19 -3.80
CA TYR A 13 10.60 -10.44 -3.71
C TYR A 13 9.97 -10.98 -5.00
N GLY A 14 10.73 -11.03 -6.10
CA GLY A 14 10.28 -11.51 -7.40
C GLY A 14 9.96 -13.00 -7.42
N ALA A 15 10.70 -13.80 -6.64
CA ALA A 15 10.47 -15.24 -6.47
C ALA A 15 9.09 -15.57 -5.87
N TYR A 16 8.48 -14.60 -5.18
CA TYR A 16 7.18 -14.76 -4.52
C TYR A 16 5.99 -14.46 -5.44
N TYR A 17 6.23 -14.07 -6.70
CA TYR A 17 5.19 -13.92 -7.71
C TYR A 17 5.13 -15.15 -8.62
N VAL A 18 4.26 -16.10 -8.28
CA VAL A 18 4.05 -17.32 -9.07
C VAL A 18 2.78 -17.16 -9.90
N LYS A 19 2.89 -17.33 -11.22
CA LYS A 19 1.77 -17.18 -12.18
C LYS A 19 1.02 -15.84 -12.05
N GLY A 20 1.74 -14.76 -11.73
CA GLY A 20 1.17 -13.41 -11.62
C GLY A 20 0.36 -13.16 -10.33
N GLN A 21 0.45 -14.06 -9.35
CA GLN A 21 -0.10 -13.88 -8.01
C GLN A 21 1.04 -13.85 -7.00
N TRP A 22 0.94 -12.94 -6.03
CA TRP A 22 1.86 -12.96 -4.89
C TRP A 22 1.48 -14.12 -3.98
N THR A 23 2.47 -14.93 -3.61
CA THR A 23 2.34 -16.06 -2.69
C THR A 23 3.29 -15.89 -1.53
N LEU A 24 2.83 -16.24 -0.32
CA LEU A 24 3.66 -16.18 0.87
C LEU A 24 4.83 -17.19 0.76
N PRO A 25 6.08 -16.78 1.03
CA PRO A 25 7.21 -17.71 1.04
C PRO A 25 7.01 -18.82 2.09
N SER A 26 7.43 -20.03 1.75
CA SER A 26 7.24 -21.21 2.61
C SER A 26 8.09 -21.15 3.88
N ASP A 27 9.28 -20.54 3.77
CA ASP A 27 10.30 -20.34 4.81
C ASP A 27 9.98 -19.23 5.82
N VAL A 28 8.87 -18.50 5.63
CA VAL A 28 8.43 -17.46 6.58
C VAL A 28 8.08 -18.06 7.93
N SER A 29 8.55 -17.42 9.01
CA SER A 29 8.30 -17.82 10.39
C SER A 29 6.81 -17.80 10.74
N SER A 30 6.40 -18.59 11.73
CA SER A 30 5.01 -18.61 12.21
C SER A 30 4.52 -17.25 12.69
N ASP A 31 5.40 -16.43 13.27
CA ASP A 31 5.09 -15.07 13.73
C ASP A 31 4.80 -14.14 12.56
N GLU A 32 5.63 -14.16 11.51
CA GLU A 32 5.42 -13.33 10.33
C GLU A 32 4.15 -13.76 9.58
N LYS A 33 3.89 -15.08 9.49
CA LYS A 33 2.62 -15.63 8.99
C LYS A 33 1.42 -15.09 9.79
N ARG A 34 1.56 -14.93 11.12
CA ARG A 34 0.51 -14.34 11.96
C ARG A 34 0.33 -12.86 11.64
N ARG A 35 1.41 -12.08 11.63
CA ARG A 35 1.39 -10.64 11.33
C ARG A 35 0.70 -10.32 10.01
N LEU A 36 0.99 -11.10 8.97
CA LEU A 36 0.37 -10.90 7.65
C LEU A 36 -1.12 -11.24 7.62
N ARG A 37 -1.58 -12.19 8.45
CA ARG A 37 -3.02 -12.46 8.63
C ARG A 37 -3.72 -11.35 9.38
N ASP A 38 -3.00 -10.65 10.26
CA ASP A 38 -3.54 -9.54 11.04
C ASP A 38 -3.65 -8.25 10.21
N CYS A 39 -2.96 -8.16 9.07
CA CYS A 39 -3.08 -7.04 8.13
C CYS A 39 -4.47 -6.99 7.49
N ARG A 40 -5.06 -5.80 7.46
CA ARG A 40 -6.38 -5.53 6.87
C ARG A 40 -6.27 -4.52 5.72
N PRO A 41 -7.29 -4.44 4.85
CA PRO A 41 -7.38 -3.35 3.89
C PRO A 41 -7.32 -1.99 4.57
N LEU A 42 -6.57 -1.04 4.01
CA LEU A 42 -6.45 0.34 4.53
C LEU A 42 -7.82 1.03 4.74
N THR A 43 -8.82 0.63 3.97
CA THR A 43 -10.22 1.10 4.07
C THR A 43 -10.89 0.73 5.39
N GLU A 44 -10.44 -0.32 6.07
CA GLU A 44 -11.02 -0.81 7.33
C GLU A 44 -10.37 -0.17 8.55
N ASP A 45 -9.10 0.25 8.44
CA ASP A 45 -8.36 0.86 9.55
C ASP A 45 -8.63 2.37 9.69
N ILE A 46 -9.06 3.04 8.63
CA ILE A 46 -9.34 4.47 8.64
C ILE A 46 -10.85 4.68 8.83
N SER A 47 -11.21 5.43 9.87
CA SER A 47 -12.61 5.81 10.14
C SER A 47 -13.29 6.33 8.86
N PRO A 48 -14.54 5.92 8.57
CA PRO A 48 -15.27 6.35 7.37
C PRO A 48 -15.50 7.87 7.29
N THR A 49 -15.32 8.58 8.42
CA THR A 49 -15.41 10.04 8.50
C THR A 49 -14.21 10.76 7.86
N SER A 50 -13.05 10.10 7.71
CA SER A 50 -11.83 10.73 7.20
C SER A 50 -11.54 10.35 5.74
N ARG A 51 -12.51 10.65 4.85
CA ARG A 51 -12.39 10.33 3.42
C ARG A 51 -11.16 10.98 2.78
N THR A 52 -10.83 12.20 3.17
CA THR A 52 -9.67 12.95 2.67
C THR A 52 -8.34 12.37 3.15
N LEU A 53 -8.24 11.90 4.39
CA LEU A 53 -7.05 11.17 4.87
C LEU A 53 -6.84 9.87 4.11
N HIS A 54 -7.92 9.11 3.93
CA HIS A 54 -7.86 7.85 3.21
C HIS A 54 -7.47 8.04 1.74
N ASP A 55 -7.99 9.07 1.08
CA ASP A 55 -7.57 9.41 -0.28
C ASP A 55 -6.08 9.79 -0.35
N LEU A 56 -5.61 10.62 0.58
CA LEU A 56 -4.20 10.99 0.67
C LEU A 56 -3.29 9.77 0.83
N LEU A 57 -3.59 8.92 1.81
CA LEU A 57 -2.79 7.72 2.10
C LEU A 57 -2.80 6.74 0.92
N LYS A 58 -3.93 6.59 0.21
CA LYS A 58 -3.99 5.78 -1.02
C LYS A 58 -3.06 6.30 -2.11
N ARG A 59 -2.95 7.61 -2.29
CA ARG A 59 -2.04 8.22 -3.27
C ARG A 59 -0.58 8.04 -2.85
N MET A 60 -0.26 8.30 -1.58
CA MET A 60 1.11 8.18 -1.06
C MET A 60 1.62 6.72 -1.07
N LEU A 61 0.75 5.76 -0.82
CA LEU A 61 1.05 4.32 -0.80
C LEU A 61 0.82 3.64 -2.16
N ALA A 62 0.78 4.40 -3.25
CA ALA A 62 0.67 3.84 -4.59
C ALA A 62 1.88 2.94 -4.91
N TRP A 63 1.61 1.76 -5.46
CA TRP A 63 2.65 0.80 -5.83
C TRP A 63 3.69 1.41 -6.77
N ASN A 64 3.23 1.94 -7.90
CA ASN A 64 4.11 2.56 -8.89
C ASN A 64 4.66 3.89 -8.34
N PRO A 65 5.99 4.05 -8.21
CA PRO A 65 6.60 5.27 -7.67
C PRO A 65 6.32 6.50 -8.53
N ASP A 66 6.26 6.37 -9.86
CA ASP A 66 5.96 7.47 -10.79
C ASP A 66 4.51 7.97 -10.66
N LYS A 67 3.65 7.19 -9.99
CA LYS A 67 2.27 7.57 -9.67
C LYS A 67 2.11 8.12 -8.24
N ARG A 68 3.17 8.09 -7.42
CA ARG A 68 3.10 8.68 -6.08
C ARG A 68 3.17 10.20 -6.21
N PRO A 69 2.37 10.93 -5.42
CA PRO A 69 2.45 12.38 -5.41
C PRO A 69 3.80 12.82 -4.86
N THR A 70 4.30 13.93 -5.38
CA THR A 70 5.41 14.68 -4.80
C THR A 70 4.98 15.31 -3.47
N LEU A 71 5.96 15.72 -2.67
CA LEU A 71 5.67 16.40 -1.40
C LEU A 71 4.85 17.69 -1.60
N THR A 72 5.14 18.45 -2.65
CA THR A 72 4.41 19.67 -3.00
C THR A 72 2.94 19.38 -3.29
N GLU A 73 2.64 18.31 -4.04
CA GLU A 73 1.26 17.90 -4.33
C GLU A 73 0.55 17.37 -3.07
N VAL A 74 1.27 16.68 -2.19
CA VAL A 74 0.74 16.21 -0.89
C VAL A 74 0.31 17.39 -0.02
N LEU A 75 1.11 18.45 0.06
CA LEU A 75 0.79 19.64 0.87
C LEU A 75 -0.44 20.40 0.35
N GLN A 76 -0.76 20.26 -0.93
CA GLN A 76 -1.96 20.86 -1.55
C GLN A 76 -3.20 19.95 -1.43
N HIS A 77 -3.09 18.78 -0.80
CA HIS A 77 -4.19 17.84 -0.69
C HIS A 77 -5.32 18.39 0.22
N PRO A 78 -6.61 18.16 -0.12
CA PRO A 78 -7.76 18.64 0.68
C PRO A 78 -7.69 18.29 2.17
N PHE A 79 -7.06 17.16 2.50
CA PHE A 79 -6.83 16.74 3.89
C PHE A 79 -6.13 17.81 4.75
N PHE A 80 -5.21 18.60 4.19
CA PHE A 80 -4.51 19.67 4.91
C PHE A 80 -5.18 21.04 4.77
N LEU A 81 -6.19 21.16 3.90
CA LEU A 81 -6.90 22.41 3.62
C LEU A 81 -8.25 22.49 4.36
N GLU A 82 -8.84 21.33 4.69
CA GLU A 82 -10.03 21.26 5.51
C GLU A 82 -9.68 21.63 6.96
N GLU A 83 -10.36 22.64 7.51
CA GLU A 83 -10.25 22.94 8.94
C GLU A 83 -10.72 21.73 9.75
N PRO A 84 -10.01 21.36 10.83
CA PRO A 84 -10.45 20.28 11.70
C PRO A 84 -11.83 20.62 12.28
N LYS A 85 -12.82 19.78 11.97
CA LYS A 85 -14.16 19.84 12.56
C LYS A 85 -14.19 19.26 13.96
#